data_AF-A0A9P7XHH0-F1
#
_entry.id   AF-A0A9P7XHH0-F1
#
_cell.length_a   1.000
_cell.length_b   1.000
_cell.length_c   1.000
_cell.angle_alpha   90.00
_cell.angle_beta   90.00
_cell.angle_gamma   90.00
#
_symmetry.space_group_name_H-M   'P 1'
#
loop_
_entity.id
_entity.type
_entity.pdbx_description
1 polymer ?
#
loop_
_entity_poly.entity_id
_entity_poly.type
_entity_poly.pdbx_seq_one_letter_code
_entity_poly.pdbx_strand_id
1 'polypeptide(L)' 'MAPIDPPNRNQRKMCWAGRDQYYACLDALNIIAPGEEGNKCAKELAQFQAACAASWVDHFNKRRVFEIRKEAVLRAENAQ' A
#
# COMPACT_ATOMS: atom_id res chain seq x y z
N MET A 1 6.51 -18.95 20.84
CA MET A 1 6.12 -18.19 19.63
C MET A 1 4.60 -18.19 19.55
N ALA A 2 3.96 -17.05 19.78
CA ALA A 2 2.49 -16.97 19.73
C ALA A 2 2.04 -17.18 18.27
N PRO A 3 0.98 -17.97 18.02
CA PRO A 3 0.41 -18.09 16.69
C PRO A 3 -0.04 -16.69 16.23
N ILE A 4 0.30 -16.33 15.00
CA ILE A 4 -0.23 -15.12 14.36
C ILE A 4 -1.70 -15.44 14.07
N ASP A 5 -2.56 -15.24 15.06
CA ASP A 5 -4.01 -15.28 14.87
C ASP A 5 -4.34 -14.34 13.70
N PRO A 6 -5.05 -14.81 12.67
CA PRO A 6 -5.47 -13.93 11.60
C PRO A 6 -6.21 -12.75 12.22
N PRO A 7 -5.91 -11.49 11.82
CA PRO A 7 -6.53 -10.33 12.43
C PRO A 7 -8.04 -10.53 12.42
N ASN A 8 -8.63 -10.49 13.62
CA ASN A 8 -10.05 -10.74 13.82
C ASN A 8 -10.85 -9.91 12.79
N ARG A 9 -11.98 -10.39 12.28
CA ARG A 9 -12.68 -9.76 11.13
C ARG A 9 -12.85 -8.22 11.28
N ASN A 10 -13.02 -7.72 12.50
CA ASN A 10 -13.06 -6.28 12.80
C ASN A 10 -11.72 -5.55 12.59
N GLN A 11 -10.59 -6.12 13.01
CA GLN A 11 -9.27 -5.53 12.74
C GLN A 11 -8.99 -5.45 11.23
N ARG A 12 -9.44 -6.44 10.46
CA ARG A 12 -9.35 -6.41 8.99
C ARG A 12 -10.14 -5.27 8.38
N LYS A 13 -11.36 -5.00 8.88
CA LYS A 13 -12.16 -3.83 8.44
C LYS A 13 -11.46 -2.52 8.74
N MET A 14 -10.86 -2.37 9.93
CA MET A 14 -10.07 -1.19 10.29
C MET A 14 -8.84 -1.03 9.40
N CYS A 15 -8.11 -2.12 9.14
CA CYS A 15 -6.99 -2.12 8.20
C CYS A 15 -7.41 -1.68 6.79
N TRP A 16 -8.54 -2.20 6.28
CA TRP A 16 -9.04 -1.80 4.95
C TRP A 16 -9.45 -0.33 4.90
N ALA A 17 -10.04 0.21 5.98
CA ALA A 17 -10.35 1.63 6.08
C ALA A 17 -9.08 2.50 6.05
N GLY A 18 -8.04 2.12 6.80
CA GLY A 18 -6.74 2.81 6.78
C GLY A 18 -6.05 2.73 5.41
N ARG A 19 -6.14 1.56 4.74
CA ARG A 19 -5.64 1.37 3.37
C ARG A 19 -6.33 2.32 2.40
N ASP A 20 -7.65 2.39 2.45
CA ASP A 20 -8.43 3.22 1.53
C ASP A 20 -8.13 4.71 1.72
N GLN A 21 -7.96 5.17 2.96
CA GLN A 21 -7.54 6.55 3.22
C GLN A 21 -6.16 6.85 2.63
N TYR A 22 -5.20 5.96 2.87
CA TYR A 22 -3.86 6.09 2.30
C TYR A 22 -3.89 6.07 0.77
N TYR A 23 -4.68 5.18 0.17
CA TYR A 23 -4.80 5.06 -1.29
C TYR A 23 -5.54 6.23 -1.91
N ALA A 24 -6.56 6.78 -1.23
CA ALA A 24 -7.28 7.97 -1.68
C ALA A 24 -6.35 9.20 -1.72
N CYS A 25 -5.45 9.33 -0.74
CA CYS A 25 -4.44 10.40 -0.77
C CYS A 25 -3.43 10.20 -1.91
N LEU A 26 -2.94 8.97 -2.10
CA LEU A 26 -2.08 8.62 -3.23
C LEU A 26 -2.74 8.91 -4.59
N ASP A 27 -4.02 8.54 -4.75
CA ASP A 27 -4.81 8.77 -5.95
C ASP A 27 -5.02 10.26 -6.24
N ALA A 28 -5.37 11.03 -5.20
CA ALA A 28 -5.50 12.49 -5.28
C ALA A 28 -4.22 13.19 -5.76
N LEU A 29 -3.05 12.59 -5.48
CA LEU A 29 -1.75 13.09 -5.89
C LEU A 29 -1.26 12.47 -7.21
N ASN A 30 -2.00 11.52 -7.78
CA ASN A 30 -1.57 10.69 -8.90
C ASN A 30 -0.25 9.95 -8.64
N ILE A 31 0.00 9.59 -7.37
CA ILE A 31 1.21 8.91 -6.94
C ILE A 31 0.93 7.43 -6.85
N ILE A 32 1.68 6.67 -7.63
CA ILE A 32 1.48 5.22 -7.72
C ILE A 32 2.52 4.47 -6.88
N ALA A 33 3.71 5.05 -6.68
CA ALA A 33 4.75 4.50 -5.83
C ALA A 33 4.65 5.04 -4.38
N PRO A 34 4.28 4.20 -3.38
CA PRO A 34 4.38 4.57 -1.98
C PRO A 34 5.83 4.93 -1.65
N GLY A 35 6.06 6.18 -1.23
CA GLY A 35 7.40 6.77 -1.04
C GLY A 35 7.77 7.88 -2.05
N GLU A 36 7.20 7.89 -3.26
CA GLU A 36 7.32 9.05 -4.18
C GLU A 36 6.43 10.23 -3.77
N GLU A 37 5.41 9.96 -2.96
CA GLU A 37 4.64 10.97 -2.23
C GLU A 37 5.46 11.75 -1.20
N GLY A 38 6.65 11.26 -0.87
CA GLY A 38 7.49 11.80 0.19
C GLY A 38 6.75 11.76 1.53
N ASN A 39 6.23 12.91 1.94
CA ASN A 39 5.55 13.11 3.23
C ASN A 39 4.08 13.52 3.08
N LYS A 40 3.51 13.51 1.86
CA LYS A 40 2.16 14.03 1.61
C LYS A 40 1.05 13.19 2.26
N CYS A 41 1.16 11.86 2.24
CA CYS A 41 0.21 10.96 2.91
C CYS A 41 0.87 10.19 4.08
N ALA A 42 1.95 10.72 4.66
CA ALA A 42 2.67 10.05 5.74
C ALA A 42 1.82 9.87 7.01
N LYS A 43 0.86 10.76 7.25
CA LYS A 43 -0.11 10.64 8.35
C LYS A 43 -1.03 9.44 8.11
N GLU A 44 -1.62 9.34 6.93
CA GLU A 44 -2.46 8.20 6.55
C GLU A 44 -1.65 6.90 6.49
N LEU A 45 -0.40 6.94 6.04
CA LEU A 45 0.53 5.79 6.07
C LEU A 45 0.78 5.31 7.51
N ALA A 46 1.06 6.22 8.44
CA ALA A 46 1.27 5.89 9.85
C ALA A 46 0.00 5.30 10.47
N GLN A 47 -1.17 5.85 10.15
CA GLN A 47 -2.45 5.27 10.57
C GLN A 47 -2.70 3.90 9.94
N PHE A 48 -2.33 3.70 8.68
CA PHE A 48 -2.47 2.44 7.99
C PHE A 48 -1.54 1.36 8.58
N GLN A 49 -0.30 1.72 8.93
CA GLN A 49 0.64 0.86 9.64
C GLN A 49 0.23 0.56 11.08
N ALA A 50 -0.45 1.49 11.74
CA ALA A 50 -0.97 1.29 13.10
C ALA A 50 -2.26 0.44 13.10
N ALA A 51 -3.13 0.60 12.10
CA ALA A 51 -4.39 -0.11 11.97
C ALA A 51 -4.28 -1.49 11.31
N CYS A 52 -3.18 -1.75 10.59
CA CYS A 52 -2.96 -2.98 9.86
C CYS A 52 -1.63 -3.65 10.23
N ALA A 53 -1.56 -4.97 10.09
CA ALA A 53 -0.30 -5.68 10.27
C ALA A 53 0.75 -5.20 9.24
N ALA A 54 1.98 -4.98 9.69
CA ALA A 54 3.08 -4.55 8.82
C ALA A 54 3.25 -5.46 7.59
N SER A 55 3.03 -6.77 7.73
CA SER A 55 3.08 -7.73 6.61
C SER A 55 2.03 -7.47 5.54
N TRP A 56 0.84 -6.99 5.92
CA TRP A 56 -0.22 -6.62 4.98
C TRP A 56 0.15 -5.33 4.25
N VAL A 57 0.58 -4.31 4.99
CA VAL A 57 1.02 -3.03 4.43
C VAL A 57 2.15 -3.23 3.42
N ASP A 58 3.17 -4.00 3.81
CA ASP A 58 4.32 -4.31 2.97
C ASP A 58 3.90 -5.09 1.71
N HIS A 59 3.02 -6.09 1.82
CA HIS A 59 2.50 -6.83 0.68
C HIS A 59 1.72 -5.95 -0.30
N PHE A 60 0.85 -5.07 0.19
CA PHE A 60 0.10 -4.13 -0.66
C PHE A 60 1.01 -3.12 -1.36
N ASN A 61 1.96 -2.55 -0.63
CA ASN A 61 2.92 -1.60 -1.18
C ASN A 61 3.81 -2.25 -2.24
N LYS A 62 4.35 -3.45 -1.95
CA LYS A 62 5.14 -4.23 -2.91
C LYS A 62 4.35 -4.56 -4.16
N ARG A 63 3.09 -5.00 -4.01
CA ARG A 63 2.24 -5.34 -5.15
C ARG A 63 1.98 -4.13 -6.05
N ARG A 64 1.69 -2.96 -5.46
CA ARG A 64 1.48 -1.72 -6.22
C ARG A 64 2.74 -1.34 -7.02
N VAL A 65 3.90 -1.29 -6.36
CA VAL A 65 5.20 -0.99 -7.02
C VAL A 65 5.55 -2.03 -8.09
N PHE A 66 5.33 -3.31 -7.80
CA PHE A 66 5.63 -4.39 -8.72
C PHE A 66 4.81 -4.30 -10.01
N GLU A 67 3.49 -4.08 -9.91
CA GLU A 67 2.63 -3.95 -11.09
C GLU A 67 3.05 -2.75 -11.96
N ILE A 68 3.32 -1.58 -11.36
CA ILE A 68 3.78 -0.40 -12.12
C ILE A 68 5.13 -0.66 -12.77
N ARG A 69 6.08 -1.19 -12.00
CA ARG A 69 7.44 -1.47 -12.50
C ARG A 69 7.37 -2.47 -13.63
N LYS A 70 6.55 -3.51 -13.49
CA LYS A 70 6.30 -4.50 -14.53
C LYS A 70 5.67 -3.84 -15.76
N GLU A 71 4.70 -2.96 -15.59
CA GLU A 71 4.08 -2.24 -16.71
C GLU A 71 5.08 -1.31 -17.41
N ALA A 72 5.93 -0.61 -16.65
CA ALA A 72 6.99 0.24 -17.18
C ALA A 72 8.04 -0.56 -17.96
N VAL A 73 8.44 -1.73 -17.44
CA VAL A 73 9.35 -2.66 -18.13
C VAL A 73 8.69 -3.22 -19.40
N LEU A 74 7.45 -3.68 -19.33
CA LEU A 74 6.71 -4.18 -20.50
C LEU A 74 6.53 -3.11 -21.58
N ARG A 75 6.25 -1.86 -21.21
CA ARG A 75 6.20 -0.73 -22.15
C ARG A 75 7.57 -0.42 -22.75
N ALA A 76 8.65 -0.54 -21.97
CA ALA A 76 10.00 -0.35 -22.47
C ALA A 76 10.42 -1.48 -23.44
N GLU A 77 10.02 -2.73 -23.19
CA GLU A 77 10.29 -3.87 -24.07
C GLU A 77 9.51 -3.80 -25.39
N ASN A 78 8.28 -3.27 -25.41
CA ASN A 78 7.49 -3.07 -26.64
C ASN A 78 7.91 -1.83 -27.45
N ALA A 79 8.91 -1.07 -27.00
CA ALA A 79 9.46 0.07 -27.73
C ALA A 79 10.64 -0.32 -28.66
N GLN A 80 10.82 -1.63 -28.93
CA GLN A 80 11.91 -2.18 -29.75
C GLN A 80 11.40 -2.92 -30.99
#